data_AF-A0A6B3GH90-F1
#
_entry.id   AF-A0A6B3GH90-F1
#
_cell.length_a   1.000
_cell.length_b   1.000
_cell.length_c   1.000
_cell.angle_alpha   90.00
_cell.angle_beta   90.00
_cell.angle_gamma   90.00
#
_symmetry.space_group_name_H-M   'P 1'
#
loop_
_entity.id
_entity.type
_entity.pdbx_description
1 polymer ?
#
loop_
_entity_poly.entity_id
_entity_poly.type
_entity_poly.pdbx_seq_one_letter_code
_entity_poly.pdbx_strand_id
1 'polypeptide(L)'
;CARGACTLPDLAPRASAVISVVLSPDKALRTTITASLTTTGTDANLRDNVSRIPLRILQPRIIAVPEVGKPGFVTSVRGKDFPPGAPVTLSWKPGITAAAAPTRPLGDGTFIAQLLILAKDETGPREIFAKGPGFSPVKTDFLVVLGTITPPDTVIRR
;
A
#
# COMPACT_ATOMS: atom_id res chain seq x y z
N CYS A 1 20.54 10.87 16.89
CA CYS A 1 19.18 11.25 17.34
C CYS A 1 18.54 10.10 18.08
N ALA A 2 17.78 10.37 19.13
CA ALA A 2 16.99 9.38 19.85
C ALA A 2 15.64 9.99 20.25
N ARG A 3 14.54 9.26 20.01
CA ARG A 3 13.17 9.66 20.40
C ARG A 3 12.76 11.09 19.98
N GLY A 4 13.15 11.51 18.78
CA GLY A 4 12.82 12.84 18.26
C GLY A 4 13.71 13.98 18.75
N ALA A 5 14.74 13.69 19.56
CA ALA A 5 15.76 14.65 19.96
C ALA A 5 17.11 14.35 19.28
N CYS A 6 17.81 15.40 18.86
CA CYS A 6 19.11 15.31 18.22
C CYS A 6 20.04 16.33 18.87
N THR A 7 21.21 15.87 19.32
CA THR A 7 22.29 16.77 19.71
C THR A 7 22.95 17.32 18.45
N LEU A 8 23.17 18.62 18.43
CA LEU A 8 23.89 19.32 17.38
C LEU A 8 25.20 19.85 17.96
N PRO A 9 26.32 19.77 17.21
CA PRO A 9 27.54 20.48 17.59
C PRO A 9 27.36 21.98 17.38
N ASP A 10 28.27 22.76 17.95
CA ASP A 10 28.33 24.21 17.72
C ASP A 10 28.48 24.50 16.22
N LEU A 11 27.71 25.47 15.75
CA LEU A 11 27.77 25.96 14.37
C LEU A 11 28.45 27.32 14.35
N ALA A 12 29.52 27.43 13.58
CA ALA A 12 30.14 28.73 13.28
C ALA A 12 29.14 29.65 12.55
N PRO A 13 29.34 30.98 12.58
CA PRO A 13 28.48 31.91 11.84
C PRO A 13 28.33 31.50 10.38
N ARG A 14 27.08 31.42 9.90
CA ARG A 14 26.69 30.98 8.54
C ARG A 14 26.95 29.51 8.21
N ALA A 15 27.41 28.70 9.17
CA ALA A 15 27.50 27.26 8.98
C ALA A 15 26.12 26.60 9.03
N SER A 16 26.02 25.39 8.46
CA SER A 16 24.80 24.58 8.45
C SER A 16 25.11 23.13 8.77
N ALA A 17 24.20 22.45 9.48
CA ALA A 17 24.22 21.01 9.67
C ALA A 17 22.91 20.39 9.15
N VAL A 18 23.00 19.18 8.62
CA VAL A 18 21.85 18.40 8.15
C VAL A 18 21.65 17.19 9.06
N ILE A 19 20.43 17.02 9.56
CA ILE A 19 20.02 15.85 10.33
C ILE A 19 18.96 15.09 9.53
N SER A 20 19.18 13.79 9.34
CA SER A 20 18.21 12.88 8.75
C SER A 20 17.51 12.05 9.82
N VAL A 21 16.17 12.06 9.80
CA VAL A 21 15.32 11.23 10.66
C VAL A 21 14.48 10.33 9.78
N VAL A 22 14.55 9.01 10.00
CA VAL A 22 13.74 8.03 9.28
C VAL A 22 12.47 7.78 10.08
N LEU A 23 11.32 7.91 9.41
CA LEU A 23 10.00 7.61 9.97
C LEU A 23 9.51 6.27 9.41
N SER A 24 8.94 5.44 10.28
CA SER A 24 8.30 4.17 9.91
C SER A 24 6.84 4.17 10.33
N PRO A 25 5.98 4.94 9.64
CA PRO A 25 4.57 5.00 10.00
C PRO A 25 3.85 3.69 9.69
N ASP A 26 2.91 3.31 10.55
CA ASP A 26 2.13 2.07 10.45
C ASP A 26 0.64 2.30 10.14
N LYS A 27 0.19 3.56 10.18
CA LYS A 27 -1.22 3.96 9.97
C LYS A 27 -1.33 5.23 9.15
N ALA A 28 -2.45 5.38 8.44
CA ALA A 28 -2.79 6.63 7.76
C ALA A 28 -2.87 7.78 8.78
N LEU A 29 -2.27 8.92 8.43
CA LEU A 29 -2.19 10.08 9.32
C LEU A 29 -2.06 11.35 8.50
N ARG A 30 -2.77 12.40 8.93
CA ARG A 30 -2.51 13.79 8.53
C ARG A 30 -2.03 14.53 9.75
N THR A 31 -0.82 15.08 9.69
CA THR A 31 -0.22 15.77 10.83
C THR A 31 0.72 16.87 10.35
N THR A 32 1.30 17.62 11.28
CA THR A 32 2.36 18.59 11.00
C THR A 32 3.61 18.13 11.74
N ILE A 33 4.72 17.94 11.00
CA ILE A 33 6.02 17.75 11.63
C ILE A 33 6.47 19.12 12.13
N THR A 34 6.81 19.20 13.42
CA THR A 34 7.39 20.39 14.03
C THR A 34 8.81 20.09 14.46
N ALA A 35 9.76 20.91 14.04
CA ALA A 35 11.13 20.87 14.52
C ALA A 35 11.39 22.13 15.34
N SER A 36 11.92 21.95 16.55
CA SER A 36 12.33 23.05 17.43
C SER A 36 13.82 22.92 17.73
N LEU A 37 14.56 24.02 17.55
CA LEU A 37 15.97 24.11 17.93
C LEU A 37 16.09 24.84 19.27
N THR A 38 16.90 24.30 20.16
CA THR A 38 17.23 24.91 21.46
C THR A 38 18.73 25.07 21.56
N THR A 39 19.19 26.19 22.11
CA THR A 39 20.61 26.50 22.32
C THR A 39 20.86 26.85 23.79
N THR A 40 22.08 26.59 24.27
CA THR A 40 22.58 27.07 25.57
C THR A 40 23.30 28.42 25.45
N GLY A 41 23.59 28.87 24.21
CA GLY A 41 24.20 30.16 23.93
C GLY A 41 23.19 31.31 23.88
N THR A 42 23.67 32.51 23.54
CA THR A 42 22.81 33.68 23.37
C THR A 42 21.94 33.56 22.12
N ASP A 43 20.66 33.79 22.30
CA ASP A 43 19.67 33.88 21.23
C ASP A 43 18.71 35.03 21.55
N ALA A 44 18.54 35.94 20.60
CA ALA A 44 17.67 37.10 20.74
C ALA A 44 16.17 36.73 20.75
N ASN A 45 15.79 35.59 20.16
CA ASN A 45 14.40 35.17 20.06
C ASN A 45 14.22 33.65 19.92
N LEU A 46 14.19 32.94 21.04
CA LEU A 46 13.97 31.48 21.06
C LEU A 46 12.69 30.98 20.36
N ARG A 47 11.71 31.85 20.05
CA ARG A 47 10.44 31.46 19.43
C ARG A 47 10.52 31.30 17.91
N ASP A 48 11.53 31.87 17.25
CA ASP A 48 11.68 31.74 15.79
C ASP A 48 12.47 30.48 15.38
N ASN A 49 13.08 29.79 16.34
CA ASN A 49 13.75 28.50 16.18
C ASN A 49 12.78 27.31 15.96
N VAL A 50 11.66 27.54 15.29
CA VAL A 50 10.65 26.51 15.04
C VAL A 50 10.29 26.47 13.56
N SER A 51 10.38 25.28 12.97
CA SER A 51 9.93 25.01 11.60
C SER A 51 8.80 23.98 11.60
N ARG A 52 7.87 24.12 10.66
CA ARG A 52 6.68 23.26 10.53
C ARG A 52 6.44 22.88 9.08
N ILE A 53 6.14 21.61 8.83
CA ILE A 53 5.78 21.12 7.51
C ILE A 53 4.61 20.12 7.60
N PRO A 54 3.60 20.19 6.72
CA PRO A 54 2.54 19.20 6.69
C PRO A 54 3.07 17.82 6.26
N LEU A 55 2.56 16.76 6.88
CA LEU A 55 2.82 15.38 6.54
C LEU A 55 1.49 14.65 6.30
N ARG A 56 1.40 13.93 5.17
CA ARG A 56 0.30 13.02 4.85
C ARG A 56 0.83 11.63 4.60
N ILE A 57 0.43 10.69 5.46
CA ILE A 57 0.67 9.26 5.31
C ILE A 57 -0.60 8.62 4.77
N LEU A 58 -0.47 7.85 3.69
CA LEU A 58 -1.57 7.13 3.06
C LEU A 58 -1.49 5.65 3.39
N GLN A 59 -2.67 5.02 3.45
CA GLN A 59 -2.80 3.58 3.56
C GLN A 59 -3.39 3.06 2.24
N PRO A 60 -2.64 2.25 1.48
CA PRO A 60 -3.16 1.66 0.25
C PRO A 60 -4.40 0.80 0.49
N ARG A 61 -5.17 0.56 -0.55
CA ARG A 61 -6.30 -0.37 -0.53
C ARG A 61 -6.53 -1.02 -1.88
N ILE A 62 -7.00 -2.25 -1.88
CA ILE A 62 -7.43 -2.97 -3.08
C ILE A 62 -8.90 -3.35 -3.00
N ILE A 63 -9.53 -3.51 -4.17
CA ILE A 63 -10.85 -4.11 -4.34
C ILE A 63 -10.82 -5.08 -5.53
N ALA A 64 -11.63 -6.13 -5.48
CA ALA A 64 -11.86 -7.01 -6.63
C ALA A 64 -13.20 -6.65 -7.31
N VAL A 65 -13.20 -6.59 -8.64
CA VAL A 65 -14.38 -6.25 -9.44
C VAL A 65 -14.50 -7.23 -10.61
N PRO A 66 -15.51 -8.11 -10.64
CA PRO A 66 -16.43 -8.42 -9.52
C PRO A 66 -15.69 -9.04 -8.33
N GLU A 67 -16.31 -9.01 -7.15
CA GLU A 67 -15.81 -9.66 -5.92
C GLU A 67 -16.14 -11.16 -5.83
N VAL A 68 -16.72 -11.72 -6.89
CA VAL A 68 -17.13 -13.11 -7.00
C VAL A 68 -16.82 -13.65 -8.40
N GLY A 69 -16.44 -14.92 -8.50
CA GLY A 69 -16.17 -15.54 -9.79
C GLY A 69 -16.07 -17.06 -9.70
N LYS A 70 -16.19 -17.72 -10.85
CA LYS A 70 -16.03 -19.17 -10.98
C LYS A 70 -14.61 -19.53 -11.43
N PRO A 71 -14.14 -20.76 -11.20
CA PRO A 71 -12.90 -21.24 -11.83
C PRO A 71 -12.84 -20.96 -13.34
N GLY A 72 -11.69 -20.48 -13.82
CA GLY A 72 -11.48 -19.98 -15.19
C GLY A 72 -11.84 -18.51 -15.41
N PHE A 73 -12.44 -17.83 -14.42
CA PHE A 73 -12.75 -16.41 -14.49
C PHE A 73 -11.50 -15.55 -14.21
N VAL A 74 -11.49 -14.33 -14.75
CA VAL A 74 -10.45 -13.33 -14.47
C VAL A 74 -11.10 -12.14 -13.78
N THR A 75 -10.77 -11.90 -12.51
CA THR A 75 -11.24 -10.70 -11.79
C THR A 75 -10.29 -9.52 -12.00
N SER A 76 -10.83 -8.31 -11.99
CA SER A 76 -10.06 -7.07 -12.03
C SER A 76 -9.79 -6.59 -10.59
N VAL A 77 -8.53 -6.64 -10.17
CA VAL A 77 -8.09 -6.06 -8.89
C VAL A 77 -7.67 -4.62 -9.13
N ARG A 78 -8.31 -3.69 -8.41
CA ARG A 78 -8.04 -2.25 -8.51
C ARG A 78 -7.38 -1.76 -7.23
N GLY A 79 -6.26 -1.06 -7.36
CA GLY A 79 -5.54 -0.46 -6.24
C GLY A 79 -5.69 1.06 -6.19
N LYS A 80 -5.63 1.62 -4.98
CA LYS A 80 -5.58 3.06 -4.73
C LYS A 80 -4.59 3.39 -3.61
N ASP A 81 -4.00 4.58 -3.69
CA ASP A 81 -3.11 5.16 -2.69
C ASP A 81 -1.79 4.37 -2.52
N PHE A 82 -1.36 3.65 -3.55
CA PHE A 82 -0.10 2.91 -3.57
C PHE A 82 1.10 3.82 -3.93
N PRO A 83 2.32 3.48 -3.47
CA PRO A 83 3.53 4.16 -3.93
C PRO A 83 3.68 4.08 -5.46
N PRO A 84 3.75 5.21 -6.19
CA PRO A 84 3.89 5.22 -7.64
C PRO A 84 5.12 4.44 -8.11
N GLY A 85 4.95 3.64 -9.17
CA GLY A 85 6.02 2.86 -9.80
C GLY A 85 6.54 1.64 -9.01
N ALA A 86 6.18 1.51 -7.73
CA ALA A 86 6.59 0.39 -6.89
C ALA A 86 5.93 -0.92 -7.38
N PRO A 87 6.67 -2.05 -7.47
CA PRO A 87 6.09 -3.31 -7.87
C PRO A 87 5.11 -3.83 -6.80
N VAL A 88 3.90 -4.17 -7.22
CA VAL A 88 2.86 -4.77 -6.39
C VAL A 88 2.59 -6.19 -6.88
N THR A 89 2.79 -7.16 -6.01
CA THR A 89 2.49 -8.57 -6.26
C THR A 89 1.15 -8.91 -5.62
N LEU A 90 0.29 -9.56 -6.40
CA LEU A 90 -0.99 -10.09 -5.93
C LEU A 90 -0.85 -11.56 -5.58
N SER A 91 -1.52 -11.98 -4.51
CA SER A 91 -1.68 -13.38 -4.12
C SER A 91 -3.05 -13.59 -3.51
N TRP A 92 -3.49 -14.83 -3.36
CA TRP A 92 -4.67 -15.12 -2.55
C TRP A 92 -4.45 -16.31 -1.63
N LYS A 93 -5.31 -16.45 -0.62
CA LYS A 93 -5.42 -17.64 0.20
C LYS A 93 -6.88 -17.92 0.58
N PRO A 94 -7.29 -19.18 0.71
CA PRO A 94 -6.56 -20.41 0.33
C PRO A 94 -6.40 -20.57 -1.20
N GLY A 95 -5.82 -21.68 -1.66
CA GLY A 95 -5.69 -22.00 -3.10
C GLY A 95 -4.36 -21.64 -3.75
N ILE A 96 -4.32 -21.76 -5.09
CA ILE A 96 -3.12 -21.52 -5.90
C ILE A 96 -3.26 -20.18 -6.62
N THR A 97 -2.35 -19.25 -6.37
CA THR A 97 -2.28 -18.00 -7.14
C THR A 97 -1.57 -18.26 -8.46
N ALA A 98 -2.21 -17.93 -9.59
CA ALA A 98 -1.55 -17.93 -10.89
C ALA A 98 -0.37 -16.93 -10.89
N ALA A 99 0.81 -17.38 -11.34
CA ALA A 99 1.96 -16.50 -11.47
C ALA A 99 1.65 -15.37 -12.47
N ALA A 100 1.91 -14.13 -12.06
CA ALA A 100 1.74 -12.94 -12.88
C ALA A 100 2.91 -11.97 -12.62
N ALA A 101 3.25 -11.18 -13.64
CA ALA A 101 4.20 -10.09 -13.45
C ALA A 101 3.64 -9.08 -12.42
N PRO A 102 4.47 -8.50 -11.53
CA PRO A 102 4.02 -7.45 -10.63
C PRO A 102 3.43 -6.26 -11.41
N THR A 103 2.32 -5.74 -10.92
CA THR A 103 1.74 -4.50 -11.45
C THR A 103 2.45 -3.28 -10.84
N ARG A 104 2.39 -2.14 -11.53
CA ARG A 104 3.03 -0.90 -11.08
C ARG A 104 1.99 0.22 -11.01
N PRO A 105 1.76 0.83 -9.84
CA PRO A 105 0.88 1.97 -9.71
C PRO A 105 1.32 3.15 -10.57
N LEU A 106 0.34 3.85 -11.13
CA LEU A 106 0.52 5.10 -11.87
C LEU A 106 0.97 6.23 -10.95
N GLY A 107 1.25 7.40 -11.53
CA GLY A 107 1.66 8.60 -10.78
C GLY A 107 0.63 9.07 -9.74
N ASP A 108 -0.64 8.71 -9.92
CA ASP A 108 -1.73 8.99 -8.97
C ASP A 108 -1.91 7.91 -7.89
N GLY A 109 -1.04 6.88 -7.89
CA GLY A 109 -1.07 5.76 -6.94
C GLY A 109 -2.16 4.72 -7.22
N THR A 110 -2.76 4.72 -8.41
CA THR A 110 -3.76 3.72 -8.81
C THR A 110 -3.16 2.63 -9.70
N PHE A 111 -3.75 1.44 -9.69
CA PHE A 111 -3.46 0.41 -10.69
C PHE A 111 -4.69 -0.45 -10.97
N ILE A 112 -4.64 -1.16 -12.10
CA ILE A 112 -5.55 -2.24 -12.43
C ILE A 112 -4.72 -3.46 -12.78
N ALA A 113 -5.07 -4.61 -12.20
CA ALA A 113 -4.41 -5.88 -12.46
C ALA A 113 -5.46 -6.98 -12.67
N GLN A 114 -5.10 -7.98 -13.45
CA GLN A 114 -5.93 -9.15 -13.69
C GLN A 114 -5.47 -10.29 -12.79
N LEU A 115 -6.41 -11.00 -12.18
CA LEU A 115 -6.15 -12.18 -11.38
C LEU A 115 -7.01 -13.34 -11.89
N LEU A 116 -6.35 -14.37 -12.41
CA LEU A 116 -6.98 -15.58 -12.94
C LEU A 116 -7.31 -16.56 -11.80
N ILE A 117 -8.56 -17.02 -11.79
CA ILE A 117 -9.01 -18.15 -10.98
C ILE A 117 -8.69 -19.43 -11.71
N LEU A 118 -7.79 -20.26 -11.17
CA LEU A 118 -7.42 -21.51 -11.83
C LEU A 118 -8.61 -22.49 -11.84
N ALA A 119 -8.74 -23.26 -12.93
CA ALA A 119 -9.88 -24.16 -13.15
C ALA A 119 -10.06 -25.23 -12.06
N LYS A 120 -8.97 -25.60 -11.37
CA LYS A 120 -8.95 -26.59 -10.28
C LYS A 120 -8.74 -25.95 -8.90
N ASP A 121 -9.03 -24.65 -8.77
CA ASP A 121 -8.95 -23.98 -7.48
C ASP A 121 -10.16 -24.33 -6.60
N GLU A 122 -9.98 -24.28 -5.27
CA GLU A 122 -11.07 -24.58 -4.33
C GLU A 122 -12.13 -23.48 -4.35
N THR A 123 -13.39 -23.89 -4.15
CA THR A 123 -14.51 -22.95 -3.98
C THR A 123 -14.59 -22.44 -2.56
N GLY A 124 -15.17 -21.25 -2.37
CA GLY A 124 -15.40 -20.62 -1.08
C GLY A 124 -14.73 -19.25 -0.94
N PRO A 125 -14.75 -18.68 0.27
CA PRO A 125 -14.14 -17.38 0.55
C PRO A 125 -12.62 -17.40 0.37
N ARG A 126 -12.09 -16.32 -0.21
CA ARG A 126 -10.67 -16.07 -0.42
C ARG A 126 -10.33 -14.67 0.05
N GLU A 127 -9.09 -14.50 0.52
CA GLU A 127 -8.49 -13.20 0.74
C GLU A 127 -7.44 -12.95 -0.35
N ILE A 128 -7.63 -11.89 -1.15
CA ILE A 128 -6.61 -11.39 -2.06
C ILE A 128 -5.71 -10.44 -1.29
N PHE A 129 -4.40 -10.61 -1.40
CA PHE A 129 -3.37 -9.79 -0.79
C PHE A 129 -2.59 -9.02 -1.85
N ALA A 130 -2.25 -7.77 -1.56
CA ALA A 130 -1.25 -6.99 -2.28
C ALA A 130 -0.03 -6.75 -1.39
N LYS A 131 1.17 -7.02 -1.92
CA LYS A 131 2.45 -6.85 -1.23
C LYS A 131 3.47 -6.14 -2.12
N GLY A 132 4.34 -5.34 -1.51
CA GLY A 132 5.38 -4.60 -2.20
C GLY A 132 6.14 -3.68 -1.25
N PRO A 133 7.17 -2.98 -1.73
CA PRO A 133 7.91 -2.01 -0.93
C PRO A 133 7.10 -0.72 -0.72
N GLY A 134 7.35 -0.05 0.41
CA GLY A 134 6.77 1.27 0.69
C GLY A 134 5.35 1.26 1.27
N PHE A 135 4.79 0.09 1.59
CA PHE A 135 3.51 -0.03 2.28
C PHE A 135 3.39 -1.36 3.04
N SER A 136 2.54 -1.39 4.07
CA SER A 136 2.15 -2.63 4.76
C SER A 136 1.21 -3.46 3.89
N PRO A 137 1.31 -4.81 3.85
CA PRO A 137 0.41 -5.65 3.09
C PRO A 137 -1.08 -5.33 3.31
N VAL A 138 -1.85 -5.27 2.23
CA VAL A 138 -3.29 -4.99 2.27
C VAL A 138 -4.07 -6.14 1.65
N LYS A 139 -5.35 -6.27 2.01
CA LYS A 139 -6.21 -7.36 1.55
C LYS A 139 -7.61 -6.91 1.15
N THR A 140 -8.29 -7.75 0.36
CA THR A 140 -9.71 -7.65 0.03
C THR A 140 -10.30 -9.05 -0.12
N ASP A 141 -11.59 -9.18 0.15
CA ASP A 141 -12.28 -10.46 0.08
C ASP A 141 -12.70 -10.79 -1.36
N PHE A 142 -12.78 -12.07 -1.66
CA PHE A 142 -13.25 -12.59 -2.94
C PHE A 142 -13.95 -13.94 -2.75
N LEU A 143 -15.05 -14.19 -3.46
CA LEU A 143 -15.78 -15.45 -3.37
C LEU A 143 -15.61 -16.30 -4.64
N VAL A 144 -15.06 -17.50 -4.49
CA VAL A 144 -15.02 -18.48 -5.59
C VAL A 144 -16.27 -19.36 -5.52
N VAL A 145 -17.08 -19.35 -6.57
CA VAL A 145 -18.32 -20.15 -6.66
C VAL A 145 -18.20 -21.29 -7.67
N LEU A 146 -18.99 -22.34 -7.49
CA LEU A 146 -19.10 -23.41 -8.48
C LEU A 146 -19.61 -22.83 -9.81
N GLY A 147 -18.89 -23.09 -10.89
CA GLY A 147 -19.43 -22.91 -12.24
C GLY A 147 -20.38 -24.06 -12.56
N THR A 148 -21.56 -23.77 -13.12
CA THR A 148 -22.38 -24.82 -13.75
C THR A 148 -21.63 -25.32 -14.98
N ILE A 149 -21.08 -26.54 -14.89
CA ILE A 149 -20.59 -27.26 -16.06
C ILE A 149 -21.82 -27.86 -16.74
N THR A 150 -22.41 -27.14 -17.69
CA THR A 150 -23.38 -27.74 -18.60
C THR A 150 -22.59 -28.45 -19.71
N PRO A 151 -22.75 -29.77 -19.88
CA PRO A 151 -22.15 -30.47 -21.01
C PRO A 151 -22.62 -29.84 -22.33
N PRO A 152 -21.78 -29.78 -23.38
CA PRO A 152 -22.12 -29.08 -24.62
C PRO A 152 -23.38 -29.59 -25.37
N ASP A 153 -24.02 -30.70 -24.97
CA ASP A 153 -25.07 -31.37 -25.75
C ASP A 153 -26.39 -31.68 -25.03
N THR A 154 -26.67 -31.13 -23.84
CA THR A 154 -28.00 -31.35 -23.21
C THR A 154 -29.04 -30.37 -23.74
N VAL A 155 -29.61 -30.67 -24.92
CA VAL A 155 -30.88 -30.08 -25.37
C VAL A 155 -32.00 -30.65 -24.49
N ILE A 156 -32.60 -29.82 -23.63
CA ILE A 156 -33.86 -30.18 -22.95
C ILE A 156 -34.95 -30.13 -24.01
N ARG A 157 -35.36 -31.30 -24.52
CA ARG A 157 -36.54 -31.41 -25.37
C ARG A 157 -37.77 -31.41 -24.47
N ARG A 158 -38.62 -30.40 -24.63
CA ARG A 158 -39.92 -30.28 -23.95
C ARG A 158 -41.01 -30.95 -24.79
#